data_AF-A0AB94IR74-F1
#
_entry.id   AF-A0AB94IR74-F1
#
_cell.length_a   1.000
_cell.length_b   1.000
_cell.length_c   1.000
_cell.angle_alpha   90.00
_cell.angle_beta   90.00
_cell.angle_gamma   90.00
#
_symmetry.space_group_name_H-M   'P 1'
#
loop_
_entity.id
_entity.type
_entity.pdbx_description
1 polymer ?
#
loop_
_entity_poly.entity_id
_entity_poly.type
_entity_poly.pdbx_seq_one_letter_code
_entity_poly.pdbx_strand_id
1 'polypeptide(L)' 'MKVVFGSIEYFEREIMSFAKRKSLITLSSNQVMEIHSEIKDELMNDFICDVEIKKECVNNLNLASDRLLNKYKILL' A
#
# COMPACT_ATOMS: atom_id res chain seq x y z
N MET A 1 -13.98 4.90 -11.15
CA MET A 1 -14.04 5.67 -9.89
C MET A 1 -12.75 6.48 -9.77
N LYS A 2 -12.80 7.80 -9.59
CA LYS A 2 -11.58 8.56 -9.27
C LYS A 2 -11.20 8.21 -7.83
N VAL A 3 -10.02 7.63 -7.64
CA VAL A 3 -9.50 7.32 -6.30
C VAL A 3 -8.66 8.51 -5.86
N VAL A 4 -8.95 9.03 -4.66
CA VAL A 4 -8.25 10.20 -4.09
C VAL A 4 -6.85 9.78 -3.68
N PHE A 5 -5.83 10.51 -4.13
CA PHE A 5 -4.44 10.23 -3.76
C PHE A 5 -4.30 10.20 -2.22
N GLY A 6 -3.55 9.22 -1.72
CA GLY A 6 -3.31 9.08 -0.28
C GLY A 6 -4.46 8.47 0.52
N SER A 7 -5.60 8.14 -0.10
CA SER A 7 -6.67 7.39 0.58
C SER A 7 -6.29 5.92 0.76
N ILE A 8 -7.04 5.21 1.62
CA ILE A 8 -6.83 3.77 1.83
C ILE A 8 -7.02 3.00 0.51
N GLU A 9 -8.08 3.31 -0.24
CA GLU A 9 -8.40 2.69 -1.53
C GLU A 9 -7.34 2.99 -2.59
N TYR A 10 -6.68 4.16 -2.51
CA TYR A 10 -5.55 4.48 -3.36
C TYR A 10 -4.40 3.51 -3.09
N PHE A 11 -3.99 3.36 -1.84
CA PHE A 11 -2.89 2.45 -1.49
C PHE A 11 -3.22 0.98 -1.72
N GLU A 12 -4.46 0.54 -1.49
CA GLU A 12 -4.88 -0.82 -1.86
C GLU A 12 -4.67 -1.06 -3.37
N ARG A 13 -5.05 -0.08 -4.20
CA ARG A 13 -4.87 -0.17 -5.65
C ARG A 13 -3.40 -0.14 -6.06
N GLU A 14 -2.58 0.71 -5.43
CA GLU A 14 -1.14 0.78 -5.74
C GLU A 14 -0.43 -0.53 -5.39
N ILE A 15 -0.71 -1.12 -4.22
CA ILE A 15 -0.15 -2.42 -3.82
C ILE A 15 -0.55 -3.50 -4.83
N MET A 16 -1.82 -3.58 -5.21
CA MET A 16 -2.30 -4.54 -6.20
C MET A 16 -1.71 -4.30 -7.60
N SER A 17 -1.47 -3.04 -7.97
CA SER A 17 -0.87 -2.68 -9.26
C SER A 17 0.62 -3.04 -9.31
N PHE A 18 1.34 -2.87 -8.21
CA PHE A 18 2.71 -3.36 -8.06
C PHE A 18 2.79 -4.87 -8.24
N ALA A 19 1.89 -5.60 -7.61
CA ALA A 19 1.84 -7.06 -7.72
C ALA A 19 1.58 -7.53 -9.15
N LYS A 20 0.66 -6.88 -9.86
CA LYS A 20 0.39 -7.14 -11.28
C LYS A 20 1.62 -6.88 -12.14
N ARG A 21 2.36 -5.78 -11.89
CA ARG A 21 3.60 -5.47 -12.61
C ARG A 21 4.68 -6.52 -12.39
N LYS A 22 4.80 -7.05 -11.17
CA LYS A 22 5.69 -8.19 -10.82
C LYS A 22 5.13 -9.55 -11.30
N SER A 23 4.03 -9.59 -12.06
CA SER A 23 3.34 -10.80 -12.57
C SER A 23 3.01 -11.83 -11.48
N LEU A 24 2.70 -11.35 -10.28
CA LEU A 24 2.38 -12.21 -9.14
C LEU A 24 0.96 -12.76 -9.28
N ILE A 25 0.83 -14.08 -9.30
CA ILE A 25 -0.45 -14.79 -9.41
C ILE A 25 -1.25 -14.67 -8.09
N THR A 26 -0.54 -14.66 -6.96
CA THR A 26 -1.11 -14.46 -5.63
C THR A 26 -0.31 -13.42 -4.86
N LEU A 27 -1.00 -12.68 -4.00
CA LEU A 27 -0.39 -11.66 -3.15
C LEU A 27 -0.14 -12.28 -1.77
N SER A 28 1.06 -12.80 -1.55
CA SER A 28 1.45 -13.31 -0.23
C SER A 28 1.64 -12.18 0.79
N SER A 29 1.54 -12.51 2.07
CA SER A 29 1.80 -11.53 3.15
C SER A 29 3.15 -10.84 3.01
N ASN A 30 4.21 -11.61 2.71
CA ASN A 30 5.55 -11.08 2.53
C ASN A 30 5.62 -10.06 1.38
N GLN A 31 4.92 -10.33 0.28
CA GLN A 31 4.89 -9.40 -0.86
C GLN A 31 4.09 -8.13 -0.55
N VAL A 32 3.01 -8.23 0.21
CA VAL A 32 2.30 -7.03 0.72
C VAL A 32 3.25 -6.17 1.54
N MET A 33 4.02 -6.78 2.43
CA MET A 33 4.95 -6.06 3.31
C MET A 33 6.16 -5.49 2.56
N GLU A 34 6.67 -6.18 1.54
CA GLU A 34 7.72 -5.66 0.66
C GLU A 34 7.24 -4.42 -0.09
N ILE A 35 6.08 -4.49 -0.76
CA ILE A 35 5.51 -3.36 -1.49
C ILE A 35 5.12 -2.22 -0.54
N HIS A 36 4.60 -2.54 0.64
CA HIS A 36 4.34 -1.56 1.69
C HIS A 36 5.61 -0.79 2.05
N SER A 37 6.73 -1.49 2.24
CA SER A 37 8.00 -0.86 2.57
C SER A 37 8.51 0.03 1.45
N GLU A 38 8.40 -0.40 0.18
CA GLU A 38 8.77 0.41 -0.98
C GLU A 38 7.94 1.71 -1.03
N ILE A 39 6.62 1.63 -0.96
CA ILE A 39 5.74 2.82 -1.01
C ILE A 39 5.98 3.74 0.20
N LYS A 40 6.21 3.16 1.39
CA LYS A 40 6.50 3.94 2.59
C LYS A 40 7.81 4.71 2.45
N ASP A 41 8.84 4.10 1.86
CA ASP A 41 10.12 4.76 1.61
C ASP A 41 9.94 5.95 0.65
N GLU A 42 9.20 5.76 -0.45
CA GLU A 42 8.84 6.83 -1.40
C GLU A 42 8.09 7.98 -0.70
N LEU A 43 7.11 7.68 0.16
CA LEU A 43 6.37 8.71 0.92
C LEU A 43 7.25 9.51 1.88
N MET A 44 8.25 8.86 2.48
CA MET A 44 9.12 9.51 3.46
C MET A 44 10.22 10.34 2.80
N ASN A 45 10.83 9.81 1.75
CA ASN A 45 12.06 10.35 1.17
C ASN A 45 11.82 11.16 -0.11
N ASP A 46 10.87 10.75 -0.97
CA ASP A 46 10.71 11.31 -2.31
C ASP A 46 9.48 12.22 -2.44
N PHE A 47 8.45 11.97 -1.62
CA PHE A 47 7.24 12.79 -1.62
C PHE A 47 7.46 14.09 -0.83
N ILE A 48 7.43 15.23 -1.51
CA ILE A 48 7.57 16.55 -0.87
C ILE A 48 6.18 17.10 -0.56
N CYS A 49 5.76 16.99 0.71
CA CYS A 49 4.52 17.57 1.21
C CYS A 49 4.64 17.94 2.70
N ASP A 50 3.56 18.52 3.24
CA ASP A 50 3.45 18.78 4.68
C ASP A 50 3.59 17.48 5.50
N VAL A 51 4.23 17.58 6.66
CA VAL A 51 4.51 16.44 7.55
C VAL A 51 3.22 15.76 8.01
N GLU A 52 2.14 16.50 8.24
CA GLU A 52 0.86 15.92 8.64
C GLU A 52 0.23 15.12 7.49
N ILE A 53 0.36 15.60 6.26
CA ILE A 53 -0.08 14.85 5.07
C ILE A 53 0.74 13.57 4.90
N LYS A 54 2.06 13.61 5.14
CA LYS A 54 2.90 12.39 5.12
C LYS A 54 2.43 11.38 6.15
N LYS A 55 2.17 11.81 7.39
CA LYS A 55 1.68 10.95 8.47
C LYS A 55 0.34 10.32 8.11
N GLU A 56 -0.59 11.11 7.56
CA GLU A 56 -1.88 10.61 7.11
C GLU A 56 -1.72 9.56 6.01
N CYS A 57 -0.87 9.83 5.00
CA CYS A 57 -0.59 8.88 3.92
C CYS A 57 0.01 7.58 4.45
N VAL A 58 0.99 7.64 5.36
CA VAL A 58 1.58 6.43 5.96
C VAL A 58 0.56 5.67 6.80
N ASN A 59 -0.31 6.36 7.54
CA ASN A 59 -1.38 5.71 8.29
C ASN A 59 -2.38 5.00 7.36
N ASN A 60 -2.79 5.67 6.27
CA ASN A 60 -3.69 5.08 5.29
C ASN A 60 -3.04 3.90 4.54
N LEU A 61 -1.74 3.95 4.28
CA LEU A 61 -0.96 2.83 3.73
C LEU A 61 -0.93 1.64 4.69
N ASN A 62 -0.69 1.86 6.00
CA ASN A 62 -0.75 0.80 7.01
C ASN A 62 -2.13 0.13 7.01
N LEU A 63 -3.20 0.92 7.04
CA LEU A 63 -4.57 0.42 7.03
C LEU A 63 -4.92 -0.34 5.73
N ALA A 64 -4.42 0.12 4.58
CA ALA A 64 -4.58 -0.58 3.30
C ALA A 64 -3.89 -1.95 3.33
N SER A 65 -2.65 -2.02 3.83
CA SER A 65 -1.93 -3.28 3.99
C SER A 65 -2.68 -4.23 4.93
N ASP A 66 -3.12 -3.76 6.10
CA ASP A 66 -3.89 -4.57 7.05
C ASP A 66 -5.19 -5.10 6.43
N ARG A 67 -5.91 -4.26 5.66
CA ARG A 67 -7.12 -4.68 4.95
C ARG A 67 -6.81 -5.75 3.91
N LEU A 68 -5.75 -5.62 3.13
CA LEU A 68 -5.36 -6.62 2.14
C LEU A 68 -4.97 -7.94 2.82
N LEU A 69 -4.15 -7.90 3.87
CA LEU A 69 -3.75 -9.08 4.61
C LEU A 69 -4.96 -9.81 5.22
N ASN A 70 -5.92 -9.07 5.77
CA ASN A 70 -7.15 -9.63 6.33
C ASN A 70 -8.13 -10.14 5.26
N LYS A 71 -8.22 -9.45 4.11
CA LYS A 71 -9.12 -9.79 3.00
C LYS A 71 -8.62 -11.02 2.25
N TYR A 72 -7.31 -11.19 2.13
CA TYR A 72 -6.72 -12.35 1.49
C TYR A 72 -6.46 -13.51 2.43
N LYS A 73 -6.71 -13.36 3.76
CA LYS A 73 -6.59 -14.38 4.83
C LYS A 73 -6.10 -15.69 4.25
N ILE A 74 -4.80 -15.72 3.97
CA ILE A 74 -4.15 -16.90 3.43
C ILE A 74 -4.25 -17.87 4.58
N LEU A 75 -5.03 -18.93 4.38
CA LEU A 75 -5.07 -20.10 5.26
C LEU A 75 -3.62 -20.43 5.61
N LEU A 76 -3.24 -20.14 6.85
CA LEU A 76 -2.03 -20.67 7.46
C LEU A 76 -2.12 -22.20 7.48
#